data_AF-A0A969UK55-F1
#
_entry.id   AF-A0A969UK55-F1
#
_cell.length_a   1.000
_cell.length_b   1.000
_cell.length_c   1.000
_cell.angle_alpha   90.00
_cell.angle_beta   90.00
_cell.angle_gamma   90.00
#
_symmetry.space_group_name_H-M   'P 1'
#
loop_
_entity.id
_entity.type
_entity.pdbx_description
1 polymer ?
#
loop_
_entity_poly.entity_id
_entity_poly.type
_entity_poly.pdbx_seq_one_letter_code
_entity_poly.pdbx_strand_id
1 'polypeptide(L)'
;MIRHELTIVLDVAIGLVFTYLILSLIASEFQELLATVLQWRAKHLKDSIEILLAGGVGTKEEQRVKDLVGRLYDDPLLKNVNQEAKGVVARGFRRISKALFVGNREGAFGPGLATGPSYISPETFATSLIERLGISQLVDKLTEVRVEKFARRIIGSYNINEQGQIEIPSDETFKADWEKGNIRVVAEKAFKQNLNLDQNFLLLVEDYDQIVKTFKAGQLSIEASIARLGEELDNYIVACENPQFQDTDLSLFVRRLRSFKTSIFGENNERAILSGGLKPSLTEIAELVNQGSTTYKEVIDAYQKVSQDAEPIDARVKATIASQVDSYNAEYNAKLVEYNQSAQALTTFDDLPREQQQIILSNALGELTLDERQLYEDYQAYRQIKGGLDKVPESVKESIGILARRAQTRVRKAENELNQLQEEVAVWFDRSMARTSGVYKRNAKGVAILIGLSIAAATNSDTFHIFNRLSSDDSLRRLVTERAAALPLTAPDNPRLDAQLETLKNQTDAVLKDIAFPISWSPNNLNRQLGCQAVSVVEQNPQQDDVSQLQRQWVNLYKSCLNEQAVTDAPIPFQVAQIILSRPLGFLRMISGWALSGIAIAMGAPFWFDLLGKLVNVRNSGNKPKPTPEQSPPT
;
A
#
# COMPACT_ATOMS: atom_id res chain seq x y z
N MET A 1 -60.61 3.84 -14.42
CA MET A 1 -60.00 5.16 -14.65
C MET A 1 -58.80 5.41 -13.71
N ILE A 2 -58.98 5.46 -12.38
CA ILE A 2 -57.88 5.72 -11.41
C ILE A 2 -56.69 4.74 -11.53
N ARG A 3 -56.95 3.44 -11.77
CA ARG A 3 -55.89 2.42 -11.91
C ARG A 3 -55.01 2.61 -13.16
N HIS A 4 -55.58 3.15 -14.24
CA HIS A 4 -54.89 3.35 -15.52
C HIS A 4 -53.99 4.59 -15.47
N GLU A 5 -54.47 5.66 -14.86
CA GLU A 5 -53.69 6.88 -14.62
C GLU A 5 -52.48 6.59 -13.70
N LEU A 6 -52.69 5.79 -12.65
CA LEU A 6 -51.62 5.41 -11.72
C LEU A 6 -50.51 4.58 -12.39
N THR A 7 -50.87 3.68 -13.32
CA THR A 7 -49.89 2.89 -14.08
C THR A 7 -49.08 3.76 -15.05
N ILE A 8 -49.68 4.79 -15.66
CA ILE A 8 -48.94 5.71 -16.55
C ILE A 8 -47.92 6.51 -15.76
N VAL A 9 -48.31 7.09 -14.62
CA VAL A 9 -47.39 7.88 -13.78
C VAL A 9 -46.22 7.01 -13.29
N LEU A 10 -46.50 5.77 -12.90
CA LEU A 10 -45.47 4.81 -12.48
C LEU A 10 -44.52 4.45 -13.62
N ASP A 11 -45.05 4.20 -14.83
CA ASP A 11 -44.25 3.88 -16.01
C ASP A 11 -43.36 5.06 -16.45
N VAL A 12 -43.87 6.30 -16.38
CA VAL A 12 -43.06 7.52 -16.63
C VAL A 12 -41.93 7.64 -15.59
N ALA A 13 -42.23 7.41 -14.31
CA ALA A 13 -41.23 7.45 -13.25
C ALA A 13 -40.14 6.39 -13.45
N ILE A 14 -40.52 5.15 -13.79
CA ILE A 14 -39.58 4.06 -14.10
C ILE A 14 -38.69 4.46 -15.29
N GLY A 15 -39.27 5.03 -16.36
CA GLY A 15 -38.50 5.45 -17.52
C GLY A 15 -37.51 6.58 -17.22
N LEU A 16 -37.91 7.54 -16.37
CA LEU A 16 -37.04 8.63 -15.94
C LEU A 16 -35.87 8.11 -15.10
N VAL A 17 -36.16 7.26 -14.11
CA VAL A 17 -35.17 6.64 -13.23
C VAL A 17 -34.19 5.78 -14.03
N PHE A 18 -34.69 4.98 -14.96
CA PHE A 18 -33.85 4.14 -15.83
C PHE A 18 -32.93 4.99 -16.73
N THR A 19 -33.42 6.11 -17.27
CA THR A 19 -32.61 7.03 -18.07
C THR A 19 -31.45 7.60 -17.25
N TYR A 20 -31.71 8.06 -16.01
CA TYR A 20 -30.65 8.57 -15.15
C TYR A 20 -29.73 7.49 -14.62
N LEU A 21 -30.21 6.26 -14.41
CA LEU A 21 -29.35 5.12 -14.11
C LEU A 21 -28.28 4.94 -15.20
N ILE A 22 -28.66 4.93 -16.48
CA ILE A 22 -27.72 4.78 -17.61
C ILE A 22 -26.73 5.96 -17.66
N LEU A 23 -27.23 7.20 -17.58
CA LEU A 23 -26.35 8.38 -17.62
C LEU A 23 -25.37 8.42 -16.43
N SER A 24 -25.80 7.99 -15.25
CA SER A 24 -24.95 7.89 -14.06
C SER A 24 -23.94 6.74 -14.13
N LEU A 25 -24.23 5.64 -14.83
CA LEU A 25 -23.24 4.58 -15.08
C LEU A 25 -22.10 5.11 -15.95
N ILE A 26 -22.43 5.79 -17.05
CA ILE A 26 -21.43 6.43 -17.94
C ILE A 26 -20.61 7.47 -17.18
N ALA A 27 -21.26 8.30 -16.37
CA ALA A 27 -20.55 9.29 -15.54
C ALA A 27 -19.59 8.64 -14.54
N SER A 28 -19.97 7.50 -13.95
CA SER A 28 -19.14 6.78 -12.99
C SER A 28 -17.91 6.15 -13.66
N GLU A 29 -18.07 5.60 -14.88
CA GLU A 29 -16.95 5.11 -15.69
C GLU A 29 -15.97 6.23 -16.04
N PHE A 30 -16.50 7.37 -16.49
CA PHE A 30 -15.67 8.52 -16.84
C PHE A 30 -14.93 9.07 -15.62
N GLN A 31 -15.59 9.16 -14.47
CA GLN A 31 -14.98 9.61 -13.22
C GLN A 31 -13.84 8.67 -12.77
N GLU A 32 -14.04 7.36 -12.86
CA GLU A 32 -13.01 6.38 -12.47
C GLU A 32 -11.80 6.42 -13.41
N LEU A 33 -12.02 6.49 -14.73
CA LEU A 33 -10.96 6.67 -15.72
C LEU A 33 -10.16 7.94 -15.46
N LEU A 34 -10.84 9.06 -15.18
CA LEU A 34 -10.20 10.33 -14.88
C LEU A 34 -9.35 10.23 -13.60
N ALA A 35 -9.87 9.61 -12.54
CA ALA A 35 -9.16 9.44 -11.28
C ALA A 35 -7.90 8.57 -11.42
N THR A 36 -7.97 7.50 -12.22
CA THR A 36 -6.84 6.59 -12.50
C THR A 36 -5.78 7.26 -13.37
N VAL A 37 -6.18 7.96 -14.45
CA VAL A 37 -5.25 8.64 -15.36
C VAL A 37 -4.56 9.82 -14.70
N LEU A 38 -5.28 10.58 -13.88
CA LEU A 38 -4.72 11.73 -13.16
C LEU A 38 -4.03 11.35 -11.84
N GLN A 39 -4.01 10.06 -11.48
CA GLN A 39 -3.37 9.53 -10.27
C GLN A 39 -3.86 10.20 -8.97
N TRP A 40 -5.08 10.73 -8.95
CA TRP A 40 -5.60 11.49 -7.81
C TRP A 40 -5.74 10.64 -6.55
N ARG A 41 -6.14 9.37 -6.72
CA ARG A 41 -6.27 8.41 -5.60
C ARG A 41 -4.91 8.09 -4.99
N ALA A 42 -3.95 7.73 -5.85
CA ALA A 42 -2.59 7.44 -5.44
C ALA A 42 -1.93 8.65 -4.76
N LYS A 43 -2.09 9.84 -5.33
CA LYS A 43 -1.57 11.08 -4.74
C LYS A 43 -2.21 11.37 -3.39
N HIS A 44 -3.52 11.29 -3.27
CA HIS A 44 -4.20 11.50 -1.99
C HIS A 44 -3.77 10.49 -0.93
N LEU A 45 -3.54 9.23 -1.32
CA LEU A 45 -3.00 8.21 -0.42
C LEU A 45 -1.60 8.57 0.06
N LYS A 46 -0.71 8.99 -0.85
CA LYS A 46 0.63 9.47 -0.50
C LYS A 46 0.59 10.66 0.45
N ASP A 47 -0.19 11.69 0.11
CA ASP A 47 -0.36 12.89 0.94
C ASP A 47 -0.92 12.51 2.33
N SER A 48 -1.84 11.54 2.40
CA SER A 48 -2.38 11.04 3.67
C SER A 48 -1.34 10.30 4.52
N ILE A 49 -0.45 9.53 3.89
CA ILE A 49 0.67 8.87 4.57
C ILE A 49 1.68 9.91 5.06
N GLU A 50 2.01 10.92 4.24
CA GLU A 50 2.89 12.01 4.65
C GLU A 50 2.33 12.75 5.87
N ILE A 51 1.05 13.10 5.87
CA ILE A 51 0.39 13.74 7.01
C ILE A 51 0.36 12.82 8.25
N LEU A 52 0.10 11.51 8.04
CA LEU A 52 0.10 10.53 9.11
C LEU A 52 1.47 10.42 9.79
N LEU A 53 2.52 10.22 9.00
CA LEU A 53 3.88 10.04 9.49
C LEU A 53 4.47 11.33 10.05
N ALA A 54 4.05 12.50 9.56
CA ALA A 54 4.43 13.80 10.13
C ALA A 54 3.74 14.10 11.47
N GLY A 55 2.67 13.38 11.82
CA GLY A 55 1.83 13.69 12.98
C GLY A 55 0.93 14.92 12.80
N GLY A 56 0.80 15.45 11.58
CA GLY A 56 0.01 16.64 11.30
C GLY A 56 0.39 17.35 9.99
N VAL A 57 -0.19 18.53 9.77
CA VAL A 57 0.09 19.39 8.59
C VAL A 57 1.05 20.51 8.99
N GLY A 58 2.04 20.81 8.13
CA GLY A 58 2.94 21.96 8.31
C GLY A 58 4.04 21.78 9.35
N THR A 59 4.53 20.55 9.53
CA THR A 59 5.60 20.24 10.50
C THR A 59 6.98 20.58 9.97
N LYS A 60 7.92 20.94 10.86
CA LYS A 60 9.33 21.21 10.50
C LYS A 60 10.06 19.99 9.89
N GLU A 61 9.54 18.78 10.06
CA GLU A 61 10.14 17.52 9.58
C GLU A 61 9.62 17.06 8.21
N GLU A 62 8.84 17.89 7.50
CA GLU A 62 8.16 17.51 6.25
C GLU A 62 9.10 16.86 5.23
N GLN A 63 10.34 17.35 5.09
CA GLN A 63 11.30 16.79 4.14
C GLN A 63 11.78 15.38 4.53
N ARG A 64 12.01 15.12 5.83
CA ARG A 64 12.40 13.78 6.33
C ARG A 64 11.25 12.80 6.15
N VAL A 65 10.02 13.26 6.38
CA VAL A 65 8.81 12.45 6.15
C VAL A 65 8.66 12.12 4.68
N LYS A 66 8.83 13.09 3.78
CA LYS A 66 8.78 12.85 2.32
C LYS A 66 9.83 11.85 1.85
N ASP A 67 11.04 11.93 2.38
CA ASP A 67 12.10 10.95 2.10
C ASP A 67 11.72 9.54 2.59
N LEU A 68 11.23 9.42 3.84
CA LEU A 68 10.77 8.16 4.39
C LEU A 68 9.61 7.57 3.56
N VAL A 69 8.64 8.39 3.17
CA VAL A 69 7.54 7.97 2.29
C VAL A 69 8.06 7.55 0.92
N GLY A 70 9.01 8.28 0.34
CA GLY A 70 9.65 7.89 -0.93
C GLY A 70 10.31 6.50 -0.83
N ARG A 71 11.05 6.24 0.25
CA ARG A 71 11.65 4.91 0.54
C ARG A 71 10.59 3.84 0.80
N LEU A 72 9.49 4.21 1.43
CA LEU A 72 8.36 3.33 1.66
C LEU A 72 7.75 2.87 0.33
N TYR A 73 7.45 3.79 -0.60
CA TYR A 73 6.93 3.45 -1.93
C TYR A 73 7.95 2.70 -2.80
N ASP A 74 9.24 2.78 -2.48
CA ASP A 74 10.28 1.99 -3.12
C ASP A 74 10.28 0.50 -2.70
N ASP A 75 9.55 0.16 -1.62
CA ASP A 75 9.39 -1.20 -1.09
C ASP A 75 8.83 -2.21 -2.11
N PRO A 76 9.40 -3.43 -2.22
CA PRO A 76 8.90 -4.44 -3.14
C PRO A 76 7.41 -4.76 -2.97
N LEU A 77 6.89 -4.77 -1.73
CA LEU A 77 5.47 -5.05 -1.50
C LEU A 77 4.58 -3.94 -2.06
N LEU A 78 4.94 -2.67 -1.83
CA LEU A 78 4.16 -1.53 -2.35
C LEU A 78 4.30 -1.36 -3.86
N LYS A 79 5.48 -1.64 -4.43
CA LYS A 79 5.69 -1.68 -5.88
C LYS A 79 4.81 -2.73 -6.55
N ASN A 80 4.70 -3.92 -5.96
CA ASN A 80 3.89 -5.01 -6.52
C ASN A 80 2.38 -4.73 -6.45
N VAL A 81 1.93 -3.95 -5.47
CA VAL A 81 0.53 -3.49 -5.38
C VAL A 81 0.23 -2.39 -6.42
N ASN A 82 1.24 -1.72 -6.96
CA ASN A 82 1.06 -0.70 -7.99
C ASN A 82 0.70 -1.33 -9.35
N GLN A 83 -0.59 -1.47 -9.63
CA GLN A 83 -1.08 -1.90 -10.94
C GLN A 83 -1.12 -0.71 -11.90
N GLU A 84 -0.02 -0.46 -12.63
CA GLU A 84 -0.04 0.52 -13.71
C GLU A 84 -0.91 0.03 -14.89
N ALA A 85 -1.83 0.88 -15.37
CA ALA A 85 -2.60 0.60 -16.58
C ALA A 85 -1.69 0.56 -17.81
N LYS A 86 -1.51 -0.62 -18.43
CA LYS A 86 -0.57 -0.87 -19.55
C LYS A 86 -1.13 -0.57 -20.96
N GLY A 87 -2.35 -0.07 -21.07
CA GLY A 87 -3.04 0.16 -22.35
C GLY A 87 -2.39 1.24 -23.25
N VAL A 88 -2.58 1.14 -24.57
CA VAL A 88 -2.07 2.11 -25.56
C VAL A 88 -2.66 3.51 -25.32
N VAL A 89 -3.97 3.58 -25.04
CA VAL A 89 -4.68 4.82 -24.70
C VAL A 89 -4.17 5.42 -23.39
N ALA A 90 -3.95 4.59 -22.37
CA ALA A 90 -3.42 5.00 -21.08
C ALA A 90 -2.02 5.62 -21.21
N ARG A 91 -1.15 5.05 -22.06
CA ARG A 91 0.19 5.62 -22.36
C ARG A 91 0.11 6.98 -23.03
N GLY A 92 -0.81 7.18 -23.98
CA GLY A 92 -1.03 8.47 -24.64
C GLY A 92 -1.49 9.55 -23.67
N PHE A 93 -2.52 9.24 -22.86
CA PHE A 93 -3.02 10.13 -21.82
C PHE A 93 -1.97 10.45 -20.75
N ARG A 94 -1.09 9.51 -20.40
CA ARG A 94 0.01 9.76 -19.44
C ARG A 94 1.00 10.80 -19.93
N ARG A 95 1.29 10.86 -21.25
CA ARG A 95 2.15 11.91 -21.81
C ARG A 95 1.51 13.29 -21.68
N ILE A 96 0.21 13.37 -21.95
CA ILE A 96 -0.57 14.61 -21.84
C ILE A 96 -0.67 15.04 -20.37
N SER A 97 -0.97 14.10 -19.46
CA SER A 97 -1.09 14.41 -18.03
C SER A 97 0.25 14.79 -17.40
N LYS A 98 1.37 14.15 -17.79
CA LYS A 98 2.74 14.56 -17.41
C LYS A 98 3.07 15.99 -17.85
N ALA A 99 2.56 16.42 -19.02
CA ALA A 99 2.79 17.77 -19.54
C ALA A 99 1.95 18.84 -18.82
N LEU A 100 0.68 18.53 -18.54
CA LEU A 100 -0.27 19.48 -17.93
C LEU A 100 -0.18 19.55 -16.40
N PHE A 101 0.22 18.46 -15.73
CA PHE A 101 0.23 18.36 -14.27
C PHE A 101 1.63 18.02 -13.75
N VAL A 102 2.28 19.01 -13.13
CA VAL A 102 3.64 18.90 -12.58
C VAL A 102 3.77 17.76 -11.55
N GLY A 103 2.69 17.43 -10.83
CA GLY A 103 2.65 16.35 -9.84
C GLY A 103 2.71 14.91 -10.40
N ASN A 104 2.67 14.72 -11.73
CA ASN A 104 2.70 13.40 -12.37
C ASN A 104 4.06 13.08 -13.03
N ARG A 105 5.09 13.90 -12.75
CA ARG A 105 6.47 13.71 -13.23
C ARG A 105 7.17 12.60 -12.45
N GLU A 106 8.23 12.05 -13.03
CA GLU A 106 9.08 11.06 -12.35
C GLU A 106 9.64 11.64 -11.06
N GLY A 107 9.62 10.84 -9.98
CA GLY A 107 9.96 11.30 -8.63
C GLY A 107 8.76 11.56 -7.71
N ALA A 108 7.53 11.63 -8.25
CA ALA A 108 6.33 11.94 -7.47
C ALA A 108 6.03 10.94 -6.34
N PHE A 109 6.40 9.66 -6.54
CA PHE A 109 6.19 8.56 -5.59
C PHE A 109 7.50 7.90 -5.14
N GLY A 110 8.63 8.59 -5.30
CA GLY A 110 9.97 8.04 -5.01
C GLY A 110 10.88 7.98 -6.26
N PRO A 111 12.15 7.57 -6.10
CA PRO A 111 13.13 7.56 -7.19
C PRO A 111 12.65 6.72 -8.38
N GLY A 112 12.51 7.33 -9.55
CA GLY A 112 12.05 6.65 -10.77
C GLY A 112 10.56 6.27 -10.80
N LEU A 113 9.78 6.61 -9.77
CA LEU A 113 8.34 6.28 -9.70
C LEU A 113 7.47 7.49 -10.05
N ALA A 114 6.74 7.39 -11.16
CA ALA A 114 5.80 8.41 -11.63
C ALA A 114 4.32 8.10 -11.27
N THR A 115 4.03 6.90 -10.78
CA THR A 115 2.69 6.47 -10.31
C THR A 115 2.83 5.75 -8.98
N GLY A 116 1.72 5.59 -8.28
CA GLY A 116 1.66 4.79 -7.06
C GLY A 116 0.35 4.01 -6.96
N PRO A 117 0.26 3.05 -6.02
CA PRO A 117 -0.97 2.30 -5.77
C PRO A 117 -2.11 3.23 -5.35
N SER A 118 -3.32 2.95 -5.85
CA SER A 118 -4.54 3.70 -5.48
C SER A 118 -5.14 3.28 -4.15
N TYR A 119 -4.67 2.16 -3.60
CA TYR A 119 -5.03 1.61 -2.29
C TYR A 119 -3.87 0.75 -1.78
N ILE A 120 -3.62 0.80 -0.48
CA ILE A 120 -2.65 -0.04 0.22
C ILE A 120 -3.39 -0.67 1.39
N SER A 121 -3.27 -2.00 1.57
CA SER A 121 -3.86 -2.67 2.72
C SER A 121 -3.13 -2.26 4.01
N PRO A 122 -3.82 -2.17 5.16
CA PRO A 122 -3.19 -1.86 6.43
C PRO A 122 -2.01 -2.78 6.78
N GLU A 123 -2.12 -4.07 6.47
CA GLU A 123 -1.10 -5.08 6.71
C GLU A 123 0.12 -4.84 5.83
N THR A 124 -0.08 -4.59 4.53
CA THR A 124 1.03 -4.28 3.60
C THR A 124 1.76 -3.02 4.04
N PHE A 125 1.04 -1.96 4.42
CA PHE A 125 1.64 -0.73 4.94
C PHE A 125 2.47 -1.00 6.21
N ALA A 126 1.92 -1.75 7.17
CA ALA A 126 2.60 -2.03 8.42
C ALA A 126 3.87 -2.86 8.21
N THR A 127 3.82 -3.90 7.37
CA THR A 127 5.00 -4.70 7.00
C THR A 127 6.07 -3.82 6.37
N SER A 128 5.71 -3.06 5.32
CA SER A 128 6.67 -2.21 4.62
C SER A 128 7.23 -1.12 5.53
N LEU A 129 6.44 -0.57 6.46
CA LEU A 129 6.93 0.42 7.41
C LEU A 129 7.93 -0.18 8.40
N ILE A 130 7.62 -1.32 9.02
CA ILE A 130 8.52 -2.01 9.97
C ILE A 130 9.84 -2.38 9.29
N GLU A 131 9.77 -2.91 8.07
CA GLU A 131 10.95 -3.29 7.29
C GLU A 131 11.79 -2.06 6.91
N ARG A 132 11.17 -0.98 6.43
CA ARG A 132 11.88 0.25 6.06
C ARG A 132 12.44 1.03 7.24
N LEU A 133 11.88 0.85 8.43
CA LEU A 133 12.45 1.34 9.69
C LEU A 133 13.59 0.45 10.21
N GLY A 134 13.78 -0.76 9.66
CA GLY A 134 14.82 -1.69 10.10
C GLY A 134 14.57 -2.28 11.48
N ILE A 135 13.33 -2.27 11.97
CA ILE A 135 13.00 -2.72 13.34
C ILE A 135 13.33 -4.20 13.52
N SER A 136 13.01 -5.05 12.52
CA SER A 136 13.32 -6.49 12.59
C SER A 136 14.82 -6.74 12.75
N GLN A 137 15.65 -6.09 11.91
CA GLN A 137 17.11 -6.20 11.98
C GLN A 137 17.67 -5.69 13.31
N LEU A 138 17.12 -4.59 13.84
CA LEU A 138 17.49 -4.05 15.15
C LEU A 138 17.19 -5.02 16.29
N VAL A 139 16.05 -5.71 16.24
CA VAL A 139 15.66 -6.72 17.23
C VAL A 139 16.60 -7.92 17.17
N ASP A 140 16.93 -8.39 15.96
CA ASP A 140 17.87 -9.49 15.76
C ASP A 140 19.25 -9.11 16.34
N LYS A 141 19.76 -7.93 16.01
CA LYS A 141 21.06 -7.46 16.52
C LYS A 141 21.06 -7.20 18.03
N LEU A 142 19.98 -6.67 18.61
CA LEU A 142 19.85 -6.57 20.06
C LEU A 142 19.90 -7.96 20.72
N THR A 143 19.23 -8.94 20.13
CA THR A 143 19.21 -10.32 20.62
C THR A 143 20.61 -10.94 20.55
N GLU A 144 21.33 -10.78 19.43
CA GLU A 144 22.73 -11.20 19.29
C GLU A 144 23.63 -10.63 20.40
N VAL A 145 23.55 -9.32 20.64
CA VAL A 145 24.34 -8.64 21.68
C VAL A 145 24.01 -9.20 23.06
N ARG A 146 22.73 -9.46 23.35
CA ARG A 146 22.29 -9.98 24.65
C ARG A 146 22.69 -11.43 24.86
N VAL A 147 22.62 -12.28 23.83
CA VAL A 147 23.09 -13.67 23.90
C VAL A 147 24.60 -13.72 24.14
N GLU A 148 25.39 -12.90 23.43
CA GLU A 148 26.83 -12.81 23.66
C GLU A 148 27.14 -12.34 25.09
N LYS A 149 26.51 -11.25 25.55
CA LYS A 149 26.68 -10.78 26.93
C LYS A 149 26.28 -11.82 27.96
N PHE A 150 25.21 -12.57 27.71
CA PHE A 150 24.74 -13.63 28.58
C PHE A 150 25.79 -14.75 28.69
N ALA A 151 26.33 -15.22 27.55
CA ALA A 151 27.42 -16.19 27.52
C ALA A 151 28.66 -15.66 28.27
N ARG A 152 29.13 -14.45 27.94
CA ARG A 152 30.28 -13.81 28.61
C ARG A 152 30.06 -13.61 30.11
N ARG A 153 28.83 -13.35 30.56
CA ARG A 153 28.53 -13.26 32.00
C ARG A 153 28.70 -14.60 32.72
N ILE A 154 28.54 -15.71 32.03
CA ILE A 154 28.73 -17.07 32.58
C ILE A 154 30.21 -17.45 32.56
N ILE A 155 30.83 -17.43 31.38
CA ILE A 155 32.20 -17.95 31.14
C ILE A 155 33.32 -16.92 31.34
N GLY A 156 33.00 -15.62 31.32
CA GLY A 156 33.96 -14.52 31.42
C GLY A 156 34.50 -14.06 30.06
N SER A 157 35.37 -13.07 30.11
CA SER A 157 36.09 -12.56 28.94
C SER A 157 37.24 -13.50 28.57
N TYR A 158 37.44 -13.70 27.28
CA TYR A 158 38.52 -14.47 26.68
C TYR A 158 39.06 -13.74 25.46
N ASN A 159 40.30 -14.05 25.09
CA ASN A 159 40.95 -13.54 23.90
C ASN A 159 41.03 -14.65 22.84
N ILE A 160 41.16 -14.25 21.58
CA ILE A 160 41.46 -15.15 20.47
C ILE A 160 42.81 -14.68 19.92
N ASN A 161 43.78 -15.58 19.85
CA ASN A 161 45.11 -15.25 19.32
C ASN A 161 45.11 -15.25 17.78
N GLU A 162 46.25 -14.88 17.18
CA GLU A 162 46.41 -14.81 15.71
C GLU A 162 46.17 -16.13 14.99
N GLN A 163 46.20 -17.26 15.72
CA GLN A 163 45.96 -18.61 15.19
C GLN A 163 44.50 -19.05 15.35
N GLY A 164 43.64 -18.18 15.88
CA GLY A 164 42.22 -18.48 16.12
C GLY A 164 41.95 -19.30 17.38
N GLN A 165 42.94 -19.49 18.25
CA GLN A 165 42.79 -20.27 19.49
C GLN A 165 42.36 -19.38 20.65
N ILE A 166 41.50 -19.94 21.51
CA ILE A 166 41.01 -19.23 22.69
C ILE A 166 42.08 -19.22 23.78
N GLU A 167 42.38 -18.01 24.26
CA GLU A 167 43.27 -17.77 25.39
C GLU A 167 42.48 -17.19 26.56
N ILE A 168 42.57 -17.88 27.69
CA ILE A 168 41.85 -17.53 28.90
C ILE A 168 42.76 -16.66 29.78
N PRO A 169 42.43 -15.38 30.03
CA PRO A 169 43.27 -14.49 30.83
C PRO A 169 43.37 -14.99 32.28
N SER A 170 44.51 -14.72 32.93
CA SER A 170 44.68 -14.98 34.38
C SER A 170 43.74 -14.11 35.21
N ASP A 171 43.30 -14.62 36.35
CA ASP A 171 42.34 -13.93 37.23
C ASP A 171 42.85 -12.56 37.73
N GLU A 172 44.18 -12.35 37.77
CA GLU A 172 44.84 -11.08 38.13
C GLU A 172 44.69 -9.99 37.07
N THR A 173 44.38 -10.35 35.82
CA THR A 173 44.29 -9.40 34.70
C THR A 173 42.99 -8.60 34.69
N PHE A 174 41.96 -9.10 35.38
CA PHE A 174 40.63 -8.50 35.38
C PHE A 174 40.52 -7.39 36.43
N LYS A 175 39.93 -6.26 36.02
CA LYS A 175 39.70 -5.12 36.92
C LYS A 175 38.35 -5.19 37.62
N ALA A 176 37.41 -5.96 37.08
CA ALA A 176 36.07 -6.10 37.63
C ALA A 176 35.56 -7.55 37.56
N ASP A 177 34.76 -7.96 38.55
CA ASP A 177 34.27 -9.34 38.68
C ASP A 177 33.41 -9.80 37.49
N TRP A 178 32.72 -8.88 36.82
CA TRP A 178 31.91 -9.23 35.64
C TRP A 178 32.79 -9.69 34.45
N GLU A 179 34.05 -9.23 34.39
CA GLU A 179 35.01 -9.64 33.35
C GLU A 179 35.52 -11.07 33.57
N LYS A 180 35.58 -11.52 34.83
CA LYS A 180 36.02 -12.88 35.22
C LYS A 180 34.99 -13.96 34.85
N GLY A 181 33.72 -13.58 34.77
CA GLY A 181 32.61 -14.52 34.58
C GLY A 181 32.18 -15.20 35.88
N ASN A 182 30.89 -15.53 35.97
CA ASN A 182 30.32 -16.09 37.18
C ASN A 182 30.90 -17.45 37.58
N ILE A 183 31.31 -18.29 36.62
CA ILE A 183 31.91 -19.60 36.92
C ILE A 183 33.18 -19.42 37.74
N ARG A 184 34.04 -18.45 37.39
CA ARG A 184 35.26 -18.17 38.14
C ARG A 184 34.98 -17.57 39.51
N VAL A 185 34.00 -16.66 39.61
CA VAL A 185 33.54 -16.14 40.91
C VAL A 185 33.01 -17.27 41.80
N VAL A 186 32.33 -18.26 41.23
CA VAL A 186 31.88 -19.47 41.95
C VAL A 186 33.06 -20.33 42.38
N ALA A 187 34.08 -20.47 41.52
CA ALA A 187 35.30 -21.23 41.81
C ALA A 187 36.11 -20.61 42.95
N GLU A 188 36.32 -19.29 42.92
CA GLU A 188 37.04 -18.55 43.96
C GLU A 188 36.36 -18.74 45.33
N LYS A 189 35.03 -18.68 45.39
CA LYS A 189 34.22 -18.94 46.59
C LYS A 189 34.24 -20.39 47.07
N ALA A 190 34.74 -21.31 46.25
CA ALA A 190 34.95 -22.70 46.57
C ALA A 190 36.44 -23.06 46.70
N PHE A 191 37.31 -22.06 46.80
CA PHE A 191 38.77 -22.22 46.91
C PHE A 191 39.43 -22.91 45.70
N LYS A 192 38.74 -22.99 44.55
CA LYS A 192 39.31 -23.47 43.29
C LYS A 192 39.93 -22.29 42.53
N GLN A 193 41.24 -22.36 42.28
CA GLN A 193 42.01 -21.32 41.60
C GLN A 193 42.49 -21.78 40.22
N ASN A 194 43.00 -20.84 39.41
CA ASN A 194 43.66 -21.07 38.13
C ASN A 194 42.79 -21.79 37.08
N LEU A 195 41.52 -21.40 36.96
CA LEU A 195 40.65 -21.95 35.89
C LEU A 195 41.17 -21.63 34.49
N ASN A 196 42.03 -20.62 34.35
CA ASN A 196 42.72 -20.32 33.10
C ASN A 196 43.65 -21.45 32.60
N LEU A 197 44.01 -22.41 33.46
CA LEU A 197 44.80 -23.59 33.10
C LEU A 197 43.95 -24.89 33.08
N ASP A 198 42.65 -24.80 33.38
CA ASP A 198 41.76 -25.97 33.43
C ASP A 198 41.28 -26.32 32.02
N GLN A 199 41.69 -27.49 31.52
CA GLN A 199 41.36 -27.95 30.17
C GLN A 199 39.85 -28.13 29.96
N ASN A 200 39.10 -28.58 30.98
CA ASN A 200 37.65 -28.73 30.86
C ASN A 200 36.97 -27.36 30.80
N PHE A 201 37.54 -26.36 31.48
CA PHE A 201 37.03 -25.00 31.40
C PHE A 201 37.33 -24.37 30.03
N LEU A 202 38.51 -24.64 29.46
CA LEU A 202 38.83 -24.22 28.09
C LEU A 202 37.83 -24.79 27.07
N LEU A 203 37.53 -26.08 27.13
CA LEU A 203 36.53 -26.72 26.27
C LEU A 203 35.15 -26.05 26.41
N LEU A 204 34.69 -25.79 27.64
CA LEU A 204 33.44 -25.07 27.87
C LEU A 204 33.42 -23.69 27.19
N VAL A 205 34.53 -22.94 27.29
CA VAL A 205 34.64 -21.61 26.66
C VAL A 205 34.61 -21.73 25.14
N GLU A 206 35.28 -22.71 24.56
CA GLU A 206 35.26 -23.02 23.13
C GLU A 206 33.84 -23.37 22.64
N ASP A 207 33.14 -24.24 23.36
CA ASP A 207 31.77 -24.63 23.01
C ASP A 207 30.80 -23.44 23.11
N TYR A 208 30.93 -22.61 24.14
CA TYR A 208 30.14 -21.38 24.30
C TYR A 208 30.38 -20.39 23.14
N ASP A 209 31.65 -20.15 22.78
CA ASP A 209 32.01 -19.29 21.64
C ASP A 209 31.39 -19.82 20.34
N GLN A 210 31.48 -21.13 20.10
CA GLN A 210 30.93 -21.77 18.91
C GLN A 210 29.41 -21.68 18.86
N ILE A 211 28.71 -21.86 19.98
CA ILE A 211 27.24 -21.70 20.07
C ILE A 211 26.84 -20.26 19.75
N VAL A 212 27.53 -19.27 20.32
CA VAL A 212 27.26 -17.85 20.05
C VAL A 212 27.52 -17.50 18.59
N LYS A 213 28.62 -17.99 18.00
CA LYS A 213 28.91 -17.82 16.55
C LYS A 213 27.83 -18.44 15.67
N THR A 214 27.39 -19.66 15.99
CA THR A 214 26.33 -20.37 15.25
C THR A 214 24.98 -19.63 15.35
N PHE A 215 24.68 -19.05 16.51
CA PHE A 215 23.50 -18.20 16.70
C PHE A 215 23.56 -16.94 15.84
N LYS A 216 24.69 -16.21 15.87
CA LYS A 216 24.90 -15.00 15.05
C LYS A 216 24.86 -15.29 13.55
N ALA A 217 25.25 -16.49 13.13
CA ALA A 217 25.13 -16.95 11.75
C ALA A 217 23.67 -17.31 11.35
N GLY A 218 22.69 -17.18 12.24
CA GLY A 218 21.28 -17.51 11.98
C GLY A 218 20.99 -19.01 11.87
N GLN A 219 21.95 -19.86 12.24
CA GLN A 219 21.85 -21.32 12.10
C GLN A 219 21.20 -21.99 13.32
N LEU A 220 20.99 -21.24 14.41
CA LEU A 220 20.42 -21.72 15.66
C LEU A 220 19.38 -20.71 16.17
N SER A 221 18.22 -21.19 16.62
CA SER A 221 17.23 -20.31 17.28
C SER A 221 17.69 -19.92 18.67
N ILE A 222 17.12 -18.86 19.25
CA ILE A 222 17.46 -18.44 20.62
C ILE A 222 17.16 -19.55 21.63
N GLU A 223 16.03 -20.25 21.49
CA GLU A 223 15.66 -21.35 22.38
C GLU A 223 16.68 -22.49 22.32
N ALA A 224 17.12 -22.85 21.10
CA ALA A 224 18.10 -23.91 20.90
C ALA A 224 19.50 -23.49 21.39
N SER A 225 19.90 -22.22 21.19
CA SER A 225 21.15 -21.67 21.70
C SER A 225 21.23 -21.74 23.22
N ILE A 226 20.18 -21.30 23.91
CA ILE A 226 20.14 -21.33 25.37
C ILE A 226 20.09 -22.77 25.90
N ALA A 227 19.36 -23.67 25.21
CA ALA A 227 19.38 -25.09 25.56
C ALA A 227 20.79 -25.69 25.48
N ARG A 228 21.50 -25.44 24.37
CA ARG A 228 22.88 -25.93 24.19
C ARG A 228 23.84 -25.33 25.21
N LEU A 229 23.78 -24.03 25.49
CA LEU A 229 24.62 -23.42 26.54
C LEU A 229 24.37 -24.07 27.90
N GLY A 230 23.11 -24.38 28.23
CA GLY A 230 22.76 -25.10 29.45
C GLY A 230 23.30 -26.53 29.49
N GLU A 231 23.24 -27.24 28.36
CA GLU A 231 23.76 -28.61 28.20
C GLU A 231 25.29 -28.66 28.33
N GLU A 232 26.02 -27.74 27.72
CA GLU A 232 27.48 -27.70 27.84
C GLU A 232 27.93 -27.35 29.25
N LEU A 233 27.16 -26.52 29.96
CA LEU A 233 27.41 -26.29 31.38
C LEU A 233 27.17 -27.56 32.23
N ASP A 234 26.21 -28.41 31.87
CA ASP A 234 26.07 -29.73 32.51
C ASP A 234 27.26 -30.63 32.22
N ASN A 235 27.71 -30.68 30.96
CA ASN A 235 28.87 -31.47 30.56
C ASN A 235 30.12 -31.04 31.35
N TYR A 236 30.33 -29.73 31.50
CA TYR A 236 31.41 -29.19 32.32
C TYR A 236 31.27 -29.55 33.81
N ILE A 237 30.05 -29.48 34.37
CA ILE A 237 29.79 -29.89 35.75
C ILE A 237 30.13 -31.37 35.95
N VAL A 238 29.73 -32.24 35.02
CA VAL A 238 30.04 -33.67 35.05
C VAL A 238 31.54 -33.91 34.90
N ALA A 239 32.23 -33.18 34.01
CA ALA A 239 33.68 -33.29 33.84
C ALA A 239 34.46 -32.86 35.09
N CYS A 240 33.90 -31.96 35.91
CA CYS A 240 34.45 -31.59 37.21
C CYS A 240 34.26 -32.68 38.28
N GLU A 241 33.28 -33.57 38.12
CA GLU A 241 33.03 -34.69 39.03
C GLU A 241 34.03 -35.83 38.73
N ASN A 242 35.27 -35.72 39.22
CA ASN A 242 36.26 -36.78 39.06
C ASN A 242 36.06 -37.88 40.13
N PRO A 243 35.74 -39.14 39.76
CA PRO A 243 35.47 -40.21 40.73
C PRO A 243 36.70 -40.65 41.54
N GLN A 244 37.92 -40.31 41.08
CA GLN A 244 39.16 -40.84 41.65
C GLN A 244 39.71 -40.03 42.83
N PHE A 245 39.19 -38.84 43.12
CA PHE A 245 39.71 -37.97 44.18
C PHE A 245 38.57 -37.39 45.04
N GLN A 246 38.47 -37.83 46.30
CA GLN A 246 37.56 -37.25 47.29
C GLN A 246 38.15 -35.95 47.83
N ASP A 247 38.07 -34.88 47.04
CA ASP A 247 38.39 -33.53 47.49
C ASP A 247 37.11 -32.82 47.96
N THR A 248 37.12 -32.36 49.21
CA THR A 248 35.96 -31.67 49.82
C THR A 248 35.69 -30.34 49.12
N ASP A 249 36.74 -29.64 48.66
CA ASP A 249 36.61 -28.34 47.99
C ASP A 249 36.03 -28.50 46.57
N LEU A 250 36.41 -29.57 45.86
CA LEU A 250 35.82 -29.94 44.56
C LEU A 250 34.31 -30.23 44.68
N SER A 251 33.90 -30.93 45.74
CA SER A 251 32.48 -31.21 46.00
C SER A 251 31.66 -29.93 46.26
N LEU A 252 32.26 -28.94 46.93
CA LEU A 252 31.64 -27.65 47.20
C LEU A 252 31.51 -26.81 45.91
N PHE A 253 32.53 -26.82 45.06
CA PHE A 253 32.53 -26.14 43.78
C PHE A 253 31.41 -26.67 42.86
N VAL A 254 31.36 -27.98 42.65
CA VAL A 254 30.33 -28.65 41.84
C VAL A 254 28.92 -28.33 42.35
N ARG A 255 28.71 -28.39 43.68
CA ARG A 255 27.40 -28.05 44.28
C ARG A 255 27.00 -26.60 44.02
N ARG A 256 27.95 -25.65 44.13
CA ARG A 256 27.68 -24.24 43.81
C ARG A 256 27.41 -24.03 42.33
N LEU A 257 28.13 -24.71 41.43
CA LEU A 257 27.88 -24.64 39.99
C LEU A 257 26.48 -25.15 39.61
N ARG A 258 26.04 -26.28 40.16
CA ARG A 258 24.70 -26.82 39.90
C ARG A 258 23.60 -25.87 40.38
N SER A 259 23.79 -25.26 41.56
CA SER A 259 22.89 -24.22 42.08
C SER A 259 22.89 -22.97 41.18
N PHE A 260 24.07 -22.54 40.73
CA PHE A 260 24.23 -21.41 39.81
C PHE A 260 23.52 -21.65 38.47
N LYS A 261 23.73 -22.81 37.83
CA LYS A 261 23.03 -23.21 36.61
C LYS A 261 21.53 -23.14 36.79
N THR A 262 21.02 -23.82 37.83
CA THR A 262 19.57 -23.86 38.14
C THR A 262 19.02 -22.45 38.38
N SER A 263 19.81 -21.56 38.98
CA SER A 263 19.44 -20.17 39.21
C SER A 263 19.32 -19.38 37.91
N ILE A 264 20.21 -19.57 36.94
CA ILE A 264 20.24 -18.81 35.69
C ILE A 264 19.26 -19.37 34.64
N PHE A 265 19.33 -20.67 34.39
CA PHE A 265 18.57 -21.30 33.32
C PHE A 265 17.14 -21.63 33.76
N GLY A 266 16.94 -22.05 35.02
CA GLY A 266 15.64 -22.50 35.52
C GLY A 266 15.21 -23.85 34.94
N GLU A 267 13.96 -24.25 35.18
CA GLU A 267 13.38 -25.43 34.54
C GLU A 267 13.14 -25.13 33.05
N ASN A 268 13.64 -26.00 32.16
CA ASN A 268 13.53 -25.87 30.70
C ASN A 268 14.14 -24.59 30.10
N ASN A 269 15.08 -23.93 30.78
CA ASN A 269 15.79 -22.74 30.29
C ASN A 269 14.95 -21.46 30.15
N GLU A 270 13.68 -21.46 30.57
CA GLU A 270 12.77 -20.31 30.42
C GLU A 270 13.25 -19.06 31.17
N ARG A 271 13.92 -19.24 32.31
CA ARG A 271 14.40 -18.11 33.12
C ARG A 271 15.52 -17.35 32.43
N ALA A 272 16.39 -18.04 31.71
CA ALA A 272 17.42 -17.40 30.90
C ALA A 272 16.79 -16.50 29.83
N ILE A 273 15.72 -16.97 29.18
CA ILE A 273 15.03 -16.20 28.13
C ILE A 273 14.26 -15.02 28.70
N LEU A 274 13.42 -15.25 29.72
CA LEU A 274 12.51 -14.25 30.28
C LEU A 274 13.20 -13.26 31.22
N SER A 275 13.97 -13.75 32.20
CA SER A 275 14.64 -12.91 33.19
C SER A 275 16.01 -12.42 32.73
N GLY A 276 16.63 -13.11 31.77
CA GLY A 276 17.84 -12.62 31.10
C GLY A 276 17.57 -11.53 30.06
N GLY A 277 16.30 -11.24 29.75
CA GLY A 277 15.92 -10.24 28.75
C GLY A 277 16.39 -10.59 27.34
N LEU A 278 16.66 -11.87 27.06
CA LEU A 278 17.25 -12.30 25.81
C LEU A 278 16.32 -12.07 24.63
N LYS A 279 15.01 -12.29 24.83
CA LYS A 279 13.97 -11.86 23.90
C LYS A 279 13.55 -10.43 24.29
N PRO A 280 13.79 -9.42 23.45
CA PRO A 280 13.39 -8.04 23.75
C PRO A 280 11.88 -7.94 23.86
N SER A 281 11.42 -7.18 24.85
CA SER A 281 10.01 -6.83 25.02
C SER A 281 9.55 -5.81 23.97
N LEU A 282 8.25 -5.74 23.67
CA LEU A 282 7.67 -4.71 22.77
C LEU A 282 8.10 -3.29 23.12
N THR A 283 8.26 -2.99 24.41
CA THR A 283 8.71 -1.66 24.85
C THR A 283 10.15 -1.40 24.43
N GLU A 284 11.04 -2.39 24.61
CA GLU A 284 12.43 -2.31 24.14
C GLU A 284 12.49 -2.24 22.61
N ILE A 285 11.67 -3.02 21.90
CA ILE A 285 11.55 -2.96 20.43
C ILE A 285 11.18 -1.55 19.95
N ALA A 286 10.25 -0.88 20.62
CA ALA A 286 9.91 0.51 20.30
C ALA A 286 11.05 1.49 20.59
N GLU A 287 11.75 1.26 21.70
CA GLU A 287 12.88 2.09 22.11
C GLU A 287 14.07 2.00 21.16
N LEU A 288 14.21 0.91 20.40
CA LEU A 288 15.26 0.76 19.38
C LEU A 288 15.18 1.84 18.30
N VAL A 289 13.99 2.38 18.01
CA VAL A 289 13.84 3.46 17.03
C VAL A 289 14.22 4.83 17.62
N ASN A 290 14.35 4.92 18.94
CA ASN A 290 14.75 6.14 19.66
C ASN A 290 16.24 6.10 20.02
N GLN A 291 17.02 6.95 19.35
CA GLN A 291 18.47 7.04 19.56
C GLN A 291 18.89 7.44 20.99
N GLY A 292 18.00 8.08 21.74
CA GLY A 292 18.25 8.43 23.14
C GLY A 292 18.08 7.28 24.12
N SER A 293 17.47 6.17 23.71
CA SER A 293 17.14 5.06 24.60
C SER A 293 18.37 4.26 25.02
N THR A 294 18.30 3.67 26.22
CA THR A 294 19.34 2.75 26.71
C THR A 294 19.42 1.51 25.83
N THR A 295 18.28 1.02 25.34
CA THR A 295 18.16 -0.16 24.48
C THR A 295 18.85 0.06 23.13
N TYR A 296 18.70 1.24 22.53
CA TYR A 296 19.41 1.59 21.30
C TYR A 296 20.93 1.67 21.54
N LYS A 297 21.35 2.37 22.62
CA LYS A 297 22.77 2.46 22.97
C LYS A 297 23.38 1.10 23.24
N GLU A 298 22.62 0.17 23.82
CA GLU A 298 23.06 -1.20 24.03
C GLU A 298 23.56 -1.87 22.75
N VAL A 299 22.82 -1.69 21.65
CA VAL A 299 23.18 -2.19 20.32
C VAL A 299 24.38 -1.41 19.79
N ILE A 300 24.28 -0.08 19.70
CA ILE A 300 25.30 0.76 19.06
C ILE A 300 26.67 0.65 19.75
N ASP A 301 26.71 0.60 21.08
CA ASP A 301 27.94 0.48 21.85
C ASP A 301 28.63 -0.87 21.57
N ALA A 302 27.86 -1.95 21.40
CA ALA A 302 28.40 -3.25 21.02
C ALA A 302 29.05 -3.23 19.62
N TYR A 303 28.46 -2.49 18.68
CA TYR A 303 29.00 -2.34 17.33
C TYR A 303 30.11 -1.29 17.21
N GLN A 304 30.33 -0.47 18.23
CA GLN A 304 31.39 0.53 18.17
C GLN A 304 32.78 -0.12 18.08
N LYS A 305 32.98 -1.26 18.77
CA LYS A 305 34.22 -2.05 18.67
C LYS A 305 34.35 -2.71 17.29
N VAL A 306 33.26 -3.33 16.81
CA VAL A 306 33.16 -3.90 15.45
C VAL A 306 33.53 -2.87 14.39
N SER A 307 33.06 -1.63 14.54
CA SER A 307 33.34 -0.54 13.61
C SER A 307 34.83 -0.20 13.52
N GLN A 308 35.58 -0.27 14.62
CA GLN A 308 37.01 0.05 14.63
C GLN A 308 37.82 -1.00 13.87
N ASP A 309 37.49 -2.27 14.10
CA ASP A 309 38.21 -3.40 13.50
C ASP A 309 37.81 -3.61 12.02
N ALA A 310 36.57 -3.27 11.65
CA ALA A 310 36.03 -3.45 10.30
C ALA A 310 36.33 -2.30 9.32
N GLU A 311 36.63 -1.09 9.80
CA GLU A 311 36.93 0.07 8.95
C GLU A 311 38.07 -0.16 7.93
N PRO A 312 39.23 -0.74 8.29
CA PRO A 312 40.27 -1.05 7.31
C PRO A 312 39.83 -2.11 6.29
N ILE A 313 39.01 -3.07 6.70
CA ILE A 313 38.46 -4.11 5.82
C ILE A 313 37.49 -3.49 4.81
N ASP A 314 36.58 -2.62 5.27
CA ASP A 314 35.64 -1.89 4.41
C ASP A 314 36.35 -0.98 3.40
N ALA A 315 37.44 -0.31 3.80
CA ALA A 315 38.26 0.47 2.89
C ALA A 315 38.89 -0.40 1.79
N ARG A 316 39.40 -1.60 2.16
CA ARG A 316 39.96 -2.56 1.20
C ARG A 316 38.91 -3.07 0.22
N VAL A 317 37.74 -3.47 0.71
CA VAL A 317 36.62 -3.92 -0.14
C VAL A 317 36.19 -2.82 -1.11
N LYS A 318 36.04 -1.57 -0.64
CA LYS A 318 35.68 -0.43 -1.50
C LYS A 318 36.75 -0.13 -2.56
N ALA A 319 38.03 -0.25 -2.22
CA ALA A 319 39.12 -0.07 -3.17
C ALA A 319 39.09 -1.16 -4.26
N THR A 320 38.85 -2.43 -3.88
CA THR A 320 38.68 -3.53 -4.84
C THR A 320 37.46 -3.29 -5.75
N ILE A 321 36.32 -2.88 -5.18
CA ILE A 321 35.12 -2.54 -5.96
C ILE A 321 35.43 -1.40 -6.96
N ALA A 322 36.00 -0.29 -6.49
CA ALA A 322 36.33 0.84 -7.35
C ALA A 322 37.26 0.44 -8.50
N SER A 323 38.30 -0.34 -8.21
CA SER A 323 39.22 -0.85 -9.24
C SER A 323 38.52 -1.75 -10.27
N GLN A 324 37.55 -2.56 -9.86
CA GLN A 324 36.78 -3.41 -10.77
C GLN A 324 35.74 -2.64 -11.59
N VAL A 325 35.16 -1.59 -11.01
CA VAL A 325 34.26 -0.67 -11.74
C VAL A 325 35.05 0.09 -12.80
N ASP A 326 36.26 0.55 -12.48
CA ASP A 326 37.15 1.23 -13.43
C ASP A 326 37.55 0.31 -14.58
N SER A 327 37.87 -0.96 -14.30
CA SER A 327 38.20 -1.93 -15.35
C SER A 327 36.99 -2.26 -16.24
N TYR A 328 35.80 -2.43 -15.65
CA TYR A 328 34.55 -2.62 -16.38
C TYR A 328 34.22 -1.43 -17.29
N ASN A 329 34.33 -0.20 -16.77
CA ASN A 329 34.08 1.02 -17.54
C ASN A 329 35.08 1.17 -18.71
N ALA A 330 36.35 0.82 -18.49
CA ALA A 330 37.36 0.84 -19.54
C ALA A 330 37.04 -0.15 -20.66
N GLU A 331 36.64 -1.39 -20.32
CA GLU A 331 36.24 -2.40 -21.31
C GLU A 331 34.98 -1.98 -22.08
N TYR A 332 33.97 -1.45 -21.39
CA TYR A 332 32.73 -0.98 -22.00
C TYR A 332 32.98 0.18 -22.98
N ASN A 333 33.77 1.17 -22.58
CA ASN A 333 34.13 2.29 -23.45
C ASN A 333 34.98 1.86 -24.65
N ALA A 334 35.87 0.87 -24.49
CA ALA A 334 36.62 0.30 -25.61
C ALA A 334 35.69 -0.33 -26.67
N LYS A 335 34.64 -1.06 -26.24
CA LYS A 335 33.62 -1.62 -27.14
C LYS A 335 32.80 -0.52 -27.83
N LEU A 336 32.43 0.56 -27.13
CA LEU A 336 31.70 1.67 -27.75
C LEU A 336 32.50 2.34 -28.88
N VAL A 337 33.81 2.51 -28.68
CA VAL A 337 34.72 3.03 -29.70
C VAL A 337 34.79 2.09 -30.90
N GLU A 338 34.84 0.77 -30.67
CA GLU A 338 34.80 -0.25 -31.74
C GLU A 338 33.53 -0.14 -32.61
N TYR A 339 32.39 0.26 -32.01
CA TYR A 339 31.12 0.46 -32.72
C TYR A 339 30.87 1.90 -33.20
N ASN A 340 31.89 2.76 -33.27
CA ASN A 340 31.79 4.18 -33.65
C ASN A 340 30.78 5.01 -32.81
N GLN A 341 30.62 4.66 -31.54
CA GLN A 341 29.80 5.41 -30.59
C GLN A 341 30.68 6.27 -29.67
N SER A 342 30.18 7.43 -29.25
CA SER A 342 30.90 8.31 -28.33
C SER A 342 31.02 7.68 -26.94
N ALA A 343 32.22 7.74 -26.34
CA ALA A 343 32.45 7.32 -24.97
C ALA A 343 31.44 7.99 -24.00
N GLN A 344 30.88 7.21 -23.08
CA GLN A 344 29.94 7.69 -22.06
C GLN A 344 30.69 8.01 -20.75
N ALA A 345 30.08 8.87 -19.93
CA ALA A 345 30.61 9.17 -18.59
C ALA A 345 30.71 7.89 -17.75
N LEU A 346 31.79 7.76 -16.98
CA LEU A 346 32.06 6.61 -16.09
C LEU A 346 30.82 6.28 -15.25
N THR A 347 30.36 5.03 -15.31
CA THR A 347 29.27 4.56 -14.44
C THR A 347 29.80 4.32 -13.04
N THR A 348 29.09 4.80 -12.02
CA THR A 348 29.41 4.47 -10.64
C THR A 348 28.94 3.04 -10.34
N PHE A 349 29.40 2.44 -9.23
CA PHE A 349 28.95 1.09 -8.83
C PHE A 349 27.42 0.96 -8.82
N ASP A 350 26.73 1.99 -8.31
CA ASP A 350 25.27 2.01 -8.19
C ASP A 350 24.55 2.09 -9.55
N ASP A 351 25.23 2.55 -10.60
CA ASP A 351 24.69 2.66 -11.96
C ASP A 351 24.82 1.37 -12.77
N LEU A 352 25.58 0.39 -12.28
CA LEU A 352 25.80 -0.88 -12.97
C LEU A 352 24.55 -1.78 -12.97
N PRO A 353 24.39 -2.66 -13.97
CA PRO A 353 23.39 -3.73 -13.91
C PRO A 353 23.54 -4.56 -12.63
N ARG A 354 22.43 -4.98 -12.01
CA ARG A 354 22.46 -5.74 -10.74
C ARG A 354 23.34 -6.97 -10.77
N GLU A 355 23.38 -7.67 -11.91
CA GLU A 355 24.25 -8.83 -12.11
C GLU A 355 25.73 -8.45 -11.99
N GLN A 356 26.13 -7.31 -12.56
CA GLN A 356 27.51 -6.81 -12.47
C GLN A 356 27.84 -6.33 -11.05
N GLN A 357 26.90 -5.67 -10.37
CA GLN A 357 27.06 -5.30 -8.97
C GLN A 357 27.32 -6.53 -8.09
N GLN A 358 26.55 -7.60 -8.29
CA GLN A 358 26.71 -8.85 -7.54
C GLN A 358 28.05 -9.52 -7.82
N ILE A 359 28.48 -9.58 -9.09
CA ILE A 359 29.78 -10.17 -9.45
C ILE A 359 30.92 -9.39 -8.78
N ILE A 360 30.95 -8.07 -8.95
CA ILE A 360 32.02 -7.22 -8.41
C ILE A 360 32.08 -7.31 -6.89
N LEU A 361 30.91 -7.25 -6.22
CA LEU A 361 30.83 -7.41 -4.78
C LEU A 361 31.32 -8.79 -4.34
N SER A 362 30.91 -9.87 -5.04
CA SER A 362 31.33 -11.23 -4.70
C SER A 362 32.83 -11.44 -4.85
N ASN A 363 33.45 -10.84 -5.87
CA ASN A 363 34.90 -10.89 -6.06
C ASN A 363 35.62 -10.15 -4.94
N ALA A 364 35.15 -8.94 -4.59
CA ALA A 364 35.74 -8.14 -3.52
C ALA A 364 35.62 -8.85 -2.15
N LEU A 365 34.52 -9.55 -1.90
CA LEU A 365 34.33 -10.36 -0.69
C LEU A 365 35.12 -11.67 -0.71
N GLY A 366 35.46 -12.20 -1.89
CA GLY A 366 36.26 -13.41 -2.05
C GLY A 366 37.73 -13.25 -1.66
N GLU A 367 38.21 -12.02 -1.54
CA GLU A 367 39.57 -11.70 -1.07
C GLU A 367 39.70 -11.71 0.46
N LEU A 368 38.58 -11.85 1.19
CA LEU A 368 38.53 -11.82 2.66
C LEU A 368 38.64 -13.23 3.26
N THR A 369 39.24 -13.32 4.45
CA THR A 369 39.11 -14.54 5.28
C THR A 369 37.66 -14.70 5.78
N LEU A 370 37.31 -15.90 6.29
CA LEU A 370 35.98 -16.13 6.86
C LEU A 370 35.65 -15.15 8.00
N ASP A 371 36.61 -14.90 8.88
CA ASP A 371 36.43 -13.97 10.01
C ASP A 371 36.37 -12.51 9.56
N GLU A 372 37.22 -12.10 8.61
CA GLU A 372 37.17 -10.75 8.03
C GLU A 372 35.86 -10.50 7.30
N ARG A 373 35.34 -11.51 6.60
CA ARG A 373 34.06 -11.44 5.91
C ARG A 373 32.90 -11.31 6.88
N GLN A 374 32.88 -12.12 7.94
CA GLN A 374 31.86 -12.04 8.99
C GLN A 374 31.88 -10.64 9.64
N LEU A 375 33.08 -10.13 9.96
CA LEU A 375 33.27 -8.80 10.54
C LEU A 375 32.81 -7.68 9.60
N TYR A 376 33.08 -7.81 8.30
CA TYR A 376 32.60 -6.88 7.28
C TYR A 376 31.06 -6.91 7.17
N GLU A 377 30.45 -8.09 7.12
CA GLU A 377 28.99 -8.25 7.03
C GLU A 377 28.28 -7.63 8.24
N ASP A 378 28.79 -7.87 9.46
CA ASP A 378 28.28 -7.25 10.68
C ASP A 378 28.44 -5.72 10.68
N TYR A 379 29.55 -5.21 10.15
CA TYR A 379 29.77 -3.77 10.02
C TYR A 379 28.83 -3.12 8.99
N GLN A 380 28.56 -3.76 7.85
CA GLN A 380 27.58 -3.24 6.88
C GLN A 380 26.17 -3.24 7.46
N ALA A 381 25.79 -4.30 8.19
CA ALA A 381 24.50 -4.35 8.89
C ALA A 381 24.37 -3.18 9.88
N TYR A 382 25.40 -2.93 10.69
CA TYR A 382 25.45 -1.77 11.59
C TYR A 382 25.31 -0.43 10.85
N ARG A 383 26.03 -0.24 9.74
CA ARG A 383 25.96 0.99 8.93
C ARG A 383 24.57 1.22 8.36
N GLN A 384 23.92 0.16 7.87
CA GLN A 384 22.55 0.21 7.35
C GLN A 384 21.56 0.59 8.45
N ILE A 385 21.66 -0.06 9.62
CA ILE A 385 20.84 0.21 10.80
C ILE A 385 20.97 1.68 11.22
N LYS A 386 22.20 2.14 11.47
CA LYS A 386 22.49 3.51 11.91
C LYS A 386 22.01 4.56 10.90
N GLY A 387 22.34 4.36 9.62
CA GLY A 387 21.95 5.29 8.55
C GLY A 387 20.45 5.31 8.26
N GLY A 388 19.72 4.22 8.53
CA GLY A 388 18.27 4.16 8.44
C GLY A 388 17.58 4.96 9.56
N LEU A 389 18.06 4.79 10.79
CA LEU A 389 17.54 5.42 12.01
C LEU A 389 17.76 6.93 12.07
N ASP A 390 18.90 7.43 11.61
CA ASP A 390 19.21 8.87 11.52
C ASP A 390 18.18 9.65 10.68
N LYS A 391 17.49 8.93 9.78
CA LYS A 391 16.52 9.50 8.85
C LYS A 391 15.06 9.34 9.31
N VAL A 392 14.81 8.73 10.46
CA VAL A 392 13.45 8.54 10.98
C VAL A 392 12.95 9.85 11.63
N PRO A 393 11.79 10.40 11.20
CA PRO A 393 11.19 11.57 11.81
C PRO A 393 10.82 11.33 13.28
N GLU A 394 10.90 12.36 14.12
CA GLU A 394 10.61 12.25 15.56
C GLU A 394 9.16 11.85 15.82
N SER A 395 8.24 12.40 15.03
CA SER A 395 6.81 12.04 15.02
C SER A 395 6.55 10.54 14.81
N VAL A 396 7.36 9.88 13.98
CA VAL A 396 7.28 8.43 13.76
C VAL A 396 7.80 7.68 14.97
N LYS A 397 8.92 8.11 15.57
CA LYS A 397 9.48 7.48 16.79
C LYS A 397 8.47 7.52 17.95
N GLU A 398 7.85 8.67 18.18
CA GLU A 398 6.81 8.84 19.19
C GLU A 398 5.60 7.93 18.92
N SER A 399 5.14 7.90 17.66
CA SER A 399 4.01 7.06 17.25
C SER A 399 4.28 5.58 17.49
N ILE A 400 5.44 5.07 17.03
CA ILE A 400 5.85 3.68 17.25
C ILE A 400 5.97 3.36 18.75
N GLY A 401 6.55 4.27 19.54
CA GLY A 401 6.62 4.13 21.00
C GLY A 401 5.25 3.97 21.67
N ILE A 402 4.26 4.78 21.26
CA ILE A 402 2.88 4.69 21.77
C ILE A 402 2.22 3.37 21.34
N LEU A 403 2.39 2.98 20.07
CA LEU A 403 1.80 1.76 19.53
C LEU A 403 2.37 0.51 20.21
N ALA A 404 3.66 0.46 20.46
CA ALA A 404 4.30 -0.64 21.16
C ALA A 404 3.86 -0.77 22.62
N ARG A 405 3.73 0.34 23.36
CA ARG A 405 3.17 0.33 24.72
C ARG A 405 1.74 -0.20 24.73
N ARG A 406 0.93 0.17 23.73
CA ARG A 406 -0.44 -0.36 23.58
C ARG A 406 -0.42 -1.86 23.26
N ALA A 407 0.43 -2.28 22.32
CA ALA A 407 0.62 -3.69 21.96
C ALA A 407 0.98 -4.52 23.21
N GLN A 408 1.93 -4.05 24.03
CA GLN A 408 2.39 -4.73 25.25
C GLN A 408 1.23 -5.00 26.23
N THR A 409 0.32 -4.05 26.41
CA THR A 409 -0.83 -4.23 27.31
C THR A 409 -1.83 -5.30 26.87
N ARG A 410 -1.79 -5.71 25.59
CA ARG A 410 -2.70 -6.71 25.00
C ARG A 410 -2.11 -8.11 24.95
N VAL A 411 -0.80 -8.27 25.15
CA VAL A 411 -0.11 -9.56 25.08
C VAL A 411 -0.39 -10.41 26.33
N ARG A 412 -1.04 -11.57 26.16
CA ARG A 412 -1.18 -12.62 27.19
C ARG A 412 -0.18 -13.78 27.03
N LYS A 413 0.50 -13.92 25.88
CA LYS A 413 1.54 -14.92 25.59
C LYS A 413 2.65 -14.31 24.71
N ALA A 414 3.91 -14.50 25.12
CA ALA A 414 5.11 -13.86 24.58
C ALA A 414 5.57 -14.33 23.18
N GLU A 415 4.78 -15.10 22.45
CA GLU A 415 5.31 -15.86 21.31
C GLU A 415 5.58 -14.97 20.08
N ASN A 416 4.78 -13.92 19.82
CA ASN A 416 4.93 -13.08 18.62
C ASN A 416 4.70 -11.58 18.85
N GLU A 417 5.62 -10.97 19.59
CA GLU A 417 5.60 -9.54 19.92
C GLU A 417 5.64 -8.64 18.68
N LEU A 418 6.53 -8.91 17.71
CA LEU A 418 6.64 -8.10 16.49
C LEU A 418 5.35 -8.07 15.66
N ASN A 419 4.65 -9.22 15.55
CA ASN A 419 3.37 -9.29 14.84
C ASN A 419 2.29 -8.45 15.53
N GLN A 420 2.31 -8.37 16.85
CA GLN A 420 1.36 -7.53 17.59
C GLN A 420 1.63 -6.04 17.36
N LEU A 421 2.91 -5.64 17.29
CA LEU A 421 3.28 -4.28 16.92
C LEU A 421 2.81 -3.96 15.49
N GLN A 422 3.02 -4.88 14.55
CA GLN A 422 2.55 -4.76 13.18
C GLN A 422 1.04 -4.57 13.10
N GLU A 423 0.26 -5.33 13.88
CA GLU A 423 -1.19 -5.17 13.96
C GLU A 423 -1.60 -3.79 14.49
N GLU A 424 -0.95 -3.27 15.53
CA GLU A 424 -1.23 -1.91 16.03
C GLU A 424 -0.87 -0.83 15.01
N VAL A 425 0.22 -1.00 14.24
CA VAL A 425 0.58 -0.11 13.13
C VAL A 425 -0.47 -0.17 12.01
N ALA A 426 -0.96 -1.37 11.66
CA ALA A 426 -2.01 -1.54 10.67
C ALA A 426 -3.31 -0.85 11.11
N VAL A 427 -3.74 -1.05 12.35
CA VAL A 427 -4.92 -0.38 12.93
C VAL A 427 -4.74 1.15 12.96
N TRP A 428 -3.54 1.64 13.27
CA TRP A 428 -3.24 3.07 13.25
C TRP A 428 -3.36 3.67 11.84
N PHE A 429 -2.81 2.98 10.85
CA PHE A 429 -2.92 3.38 9.44
C PHE A 429 -4.38 3.38 8.97
N ASP A 430 -5.13 2.30 9.21
CA ASP A 430 -6.52 2.17 8.77
C ASP A 430 -7.41 3.30 9.34
N ARG A 431 -7.28 3.59 10.63
CA ARG A 431 -7.99 4.70 11.29
C ARG A 431 -7.60 6.06 10.70
N SER A 432 -6.34 6.25 10.36
CA SER A 432 -5.90 7.49 9.71
C SER A 432 -6.51 7.63 8.32
N MET A 433 -6.46 6.57 7.51
CA MET A 433 -7.02 6.57 6.15
C MET A 433 -8.53 6.78 6.16
N ALA A 434 -9.25 6.19 7.11
CA ALA A 434 -10.69 6.44 7.29
C ALA A 434 -11.01 7.92 7.53
N ARG A 435 -10.15 8.62 8.30
CA ARG A 435 -10.31 10.05 8.63
C ARG A 435 -9.92 10.97 7.46
N THR A 436 -8.81 10.70 6.78
CA THR A 436 -8.32 11.57 5.68
C THR A 436 -9.13 11.40 4.39
N SER A 437 -9.72 10.22 4.16
CA SER A 437 -10.58 9.92 3.00
C SER A 437 -11.78 10.86 2.84
N GLY A 438 -12.18 11.58 3.90
CA GLY A 438 -13.26 12.56 3.85
C GLY A 438 -12.98 13.75 2.93
N VAL A 439 -11.72 14.20 2.79
CA VAL A 439 -11.35 15.29 1.86
C VAL A 439 -11.50 14.81 0.42
N TYR A 440 -10.93 13.65 0.09
CA TYR A 440 -11.09 13.02 -1.23
C TYR A 440 -12.56 12.85 -1.62
N LYS A 441 -13.40 12.28 -0.73
CA LYS A 441 -14.83 12.08 -1.00
C LYS A 441 -15.57 13.39 -1.30
N ARG A 442 -15.19 14.50 -0.66
CA ARG A 442 -15.80 15.82 -0.92
C ARG A 442 -15.38 16.38 -2.26
N ASN A 443 -14.08 16.30 -2.59
CA ASN A 443 -13.57 16.77 -3.88
C ASN A 443 -14.13 15.94 -5.04
N ALA A 444 -14.23 14.62 -4.86
CA ALA A 444 -14.82 13.71 -5.84
C ALA A 444 -16.29 14.05 -6.13
N LYS A 445 -17.09 14.42 -5.12
CA LYS A 445 -18.47 14.89 -5.32
C LYS A 445 -18.54 16.17 -6.16
N GLY A 446 -17.63 17.13 -5.92
CA GLY A 446 -17.55 18.34 -6.73
C GLY A 446 -17.22 18.04 -8.20
N VAL A 447 -16.26 17.13 -8.44
CA VAL A 447 -15.92 16.67 -9.78
C VAL A 447 -17.09 15.91 -10.42
N ALA A 448 -17.81 15.07 -9.68
CA ALA A 448 -18.99 14.34 -10.17
C ALA A 448 -20.08 15.30 -10.69
N ILE A 449 -20.29 16.43 -10.01
CA ILE A 449 -21.23 17.46 -10.46
C ILE A 449 -20.77 18.09 -11.78
N LEU A 450 -19.48 18.43 -11.90
CA LEU A 450 -18.94 18.98 -13.15
C LEU A 450 -19.02 17.97 -14.31
N ILE A 451 -18.71 16.70 -14.05
CA ILE A 451 -18.87 15.61 -15.03
C ILE A 451 -20.34 15.47 -15.43
N GLY A 452 -21.25 15.42 -14.45
CA GLY A 452 -22.69 15.31 -14.69
C GLY A 452 -23.23 16.46 -15.53
N LEU A 453 -22.87 17.71 -15.22
CA LEU A 453 -23.24 18.88 -16.02
C LEU A 453 -22.64 18.81 -17.43
N SER A 454 -21.39 18.39 -17.56
CA SER A 454 -20.71 18.24 -18.86
C SER A 454 -21.39 17.17 -19.72
N ILE A 455 -21.73 16.01 -19.14
CA ILE A 455 -22.46 14.95 -19.82
C ILE A 455 -23.86 15.41 -20.20
N ALA A 456 -24.57 16.11 -19.30
CA ALA A 456 -25.91 16.63 -19.59
C ALA A 456 -25.90 17.60 -20.77
N ALA A 457 -24.95 18.53 -20.81
CA ALA A 457 -24.79 19.44 -21.94
C ALA A 457 -24.34 18.71 -23.22
N ALA A 458 -23.35 17.82 -23.14
CA ALA A 458 -22.82 17.09 -24.29
C ALA A 458 -23.88 16.18 -24.95
N THR A 459 -24.73 15.55 -24.14
CA THR A 459 -25.81 14.66 -24.61
C THR A 459 -27.13 15.37 -24.85
N ASN A 460 -27.22 16.68 -24.55
CA ASN A 460 -28.47 17.43 -24.54
C ASN A 460 -29.56 16.77 -23.65
N SER A 461 -29.16 16.26 -22.49
CA SER A 461 -30.07 15.62 -21.54
C SER A 461 -30.80 16.67 -20.71
N ASP A 462 -31.95 17.13 -21.18
CA ASP A 462 -32.85 18.04 -20.46
C ASP A 462 -33.92 17.26 -19.69
N THR A 463 -33.95 17.38 -18.36
CA THR A 463 -34.91 16.67 -17.49
C THR A 463 -36.36 16.93 -17.88
N PHE A 464 -36.70 18.19 -18.18
CA PHE A 464 -38.07 18.58 -18.52
C PHE A 464 -38.48 18.01 -19.87
N HIS A 465 -37.54 17.94 -20.81
CA HIS A 465 -37.76 17.32 -22.12
C HIS A 465 -37.95 15.81 -22.01
N ILE A 466 -37.05 15.13 -21.29
CA ILE A 466 -37.12 13.68 -21.06
C ILE A 466 -38.46 13.32 -20.44
N PHE A 467 -38.86 14.03 -19.39
CA PHE A 467 -40.15 13.84 -18.74
C PHE A 467 -41.32 14.02 -19.71
N ASN A 468 -41.34 15.13 -20.46
CA ASN A 468 -42.42 15.42 -21.41
C ASN A 468 -42.50 14.39 -22.56
N ARG A 469 -41.35 13.86 -22.99
CA ARG A 469 -41.28 12.80 -24.01
C ARG A 469 -41.82 11.48 -23.47
N LEU A 470 -41.41 11.07 -22.26
CA LEU A 470 -41.88 9.85 -21.63
C LEU A 470 -43.38 9.90 -21.30
N SER A 471 -43.90 11.06 -20.90
CA SER A 471 -45.32 11.23 -20.59
C SER A 471 -46.21 11.24 -21.84
N SER A 472 -45.72 11.80 -22.96
CA SER A 472 -46.53 12.00 -24.17
C SER A 472 -46.41 10.87 -25.19
N ASP A 473 -45.37 10.03 -25.13
CA ASP A 473 -45.06 9.00 -26.13
C ASP A 473 -45.22 7.60 -25.54
N ASP A 474 -46.35 6.95 -25.85
CA ASP A 474 -46.69 5.62 -25.36
C ASP A 474 -45.72 4.54 -25.83
N SER A 475 -45.19 4.66 -27.05
CA SER A 475 -44.29 3.68 -27.64
C SER A 475 -42.94 3.68 -26.93
N LEU A 476 -42.37 4.87 -26.72
CA LEU A 476 -41.12 5.09 -26.01
C LEU A 476 -41.24 4.62 -24.55
N ARG A 477 -42.34 4.96 -23.87
CA ARG A 477 -42.57 4.57 -22.47
C ARG A 477 -42.63 3.05 -22.30
N ARG A 478 -43.32 2.33 -23.20
CA ARG A 478 -43.37 0.85 -23.17
C ARG A 478 -42.00 0.24 -23.36
N LEU A 479 -41.25 0.68 -24.37
CA LEU A 479 -39.90 0.19 -24.64
C LEU A 479 -38.97 0.38 -23.43
N VAL A 480 -38.95 1.58 -22.85
CA VAL A 480 -38.07 1.88 -21.72
C VAL A 480 -38.47 1.08 -20.48
N THR A 481 -39.76 0.96 -20.17
CA THR A 481 -40.23 0.21 -18.99
C THR A 481 -40.06 -1.29 -19.13
N GLU A 482 -40.16 -1.84 -20.34
CA GLU A 482 -39.88 -3.25 -20.63
C GLU A 482 -38.41 -3.56 -20.39
N ARG A 483 -37.50 -2.74 -20.92
CA ARG A 483 -36.05 -2.89 -20.70
C ARG A 483 -35.65 -2.71 -19.24
N ALA A 484 -36.26 -1.74 -18.55
CA ALA A 484 -36.05 -1.53 -17.13
C ALA A 484 -36.49 -2.74 -16.29
N ALA A 485 -37.60 -3.39 -16.65
CA ALA A 485 -38.10 -4.59 -15.98
C ALA A 485 -37.27 -5.85 -16.28
N ALA A 486 -36.56 -5.88 -17.41
CA ALA A 486 -35.64 -6.96 -17.76
C ALA A 486 -34.33 -6.94 -16.94
N LEU A 487 -34.06 -5.86 -16.19
CA LEU A 487 -32.92 -5.81 -15.30
C LEU A 487 -33.12 -6.78 -14.10
N PRO A 488 -32.08 -7.53 -13.69
CA PRO A 488 -32.15 -8.43 -12.55
C PRO A 488 -32.14 -7.64 -11.22
N LEU A 489 -33.29 -7.07 -10.85
CA LEU A 489 -33.46 -6.17 -9.68
C LEU A 489 -33.88 -6.87 -8.37
N THR A 490 -34.01 -8.21 -8.36
CA THR A 490 -34.53 -8.98 -7.21
C THR A 490 -33.46 -9.84 -6.54
N ALA A 491 -32.86 -9.33 -5.46
CA ALA A 491 -32.20 -10.13 -4.42
C ALA A 491 -32.44 -9.42 -3.07
N PRO A 492 -33.23 -9.99 -2.14
CA PRO A 492 -33.66 -9.31 -0.92
C PRO A 492 -32.56 -9.04 0.12
N ASP A 493 -31.43 -9.75 0.06
CA ASP A 493 -30.32 -9.58 1.00
C ASP A 493 -29.01 -9.93 0.26
N ASN A 494 -28.18 -8.95 -0.15
CA ASN A 494 -26.83 -9.28 -0.60
C ASN A 494 -25.82 -8.10 -0.59
N PRO A 495 -24.62 -8.27 0.00
CA PRO A 495 -23.52 -7.30 0.02
C PRO A 495 -22.76 -7.19 -1.32
N ARG A 496 -23.48 -7.13 -2.46
CA ARG A 496 -22.90 -7.15 -3.82
C ARG A 496 -23.52 -6.12 -4.79
N LEU A 497 -23.96 -4.98 -4.26
CA LEU A 497 -24.44 -3.85 -5.08
C LEU A 497 -23.40 -3.43 -6.14
N ASP A 498 -22.13 -3.37 -5.75
CA ASP A 498 -21.04 -2.99 -6.66
C ASP A 498 -20.80 -4.03 -7.76
N ALA A 499 -20.86 -5.32 -7.43
CA ALA A 499 -20.72 -6.40 -8.42
C ALA A 499 -21.90 -6.44 -9.41
N GLN A 500 -23.12 -6.12 -8.95
CA GLN A 500 -24.28 -6.01 -9.83
C GLN A 500 -24.17 -4.78 -10.75
N LEU A 501 -23.69 -3.65 -10.24
CA LEU A 501 -23.41 -2.47 -11.06
C LEU A 501 -22.32 -2.75 -12.11
N GLU A 502 -21.30 -3.56 -11.79
CA GLU A 502 -20.26 -3.98 -12.73
C GLU A 502 -20.81 -4.88 -13.86
N THR A 503 -21.70 -5.82 -13.54
CA THR A 503 -22.40 -6.61 -14.58
C THR A 503 -23.30 -5.74 -15.46
N LEU A 504 -23.97 -4.75 -14.87
CA LEU A 504 -24.83 -3.81 -15.58
C LEU A 504 -24.00 -2.92 -16.52
N LYS A 505 -22.84 -2.43 -16.08
CA LYS A 505 -21.88 -1.67 -16.89
C LYS A 505 -21.48 -2.45 -18.15
N ASN A 506 -21.11 -3.71 -18.01
CA ASN A 506 -20.71 -4.56 -19.13
C ASN A 506 -21.87 -4.89 -20.11
N GLN A 507 -23.12 -4.88 -19.63
CA GLN A 507 -24.30 -5.08 -20.47
C GLN A 507 -24.82 -3.79 -21.13
N THR A 508 -24.37 -2.61 -20.65
CA THR A 508 -24.88 -1.31 -21.10
C THR A 508 -24.56 -1.05 -22.59
N ASP A 509 -23.46 -1.61 -23.12
CA ASP A 509 -23.08 -1.50 -24.54
C ASP A 509 -24.08 -2.18 -25.50
N ALA A 510 -24.76 -3.23 -25.05
CA ALA A 510 -25.82 -3.90 -25.80
C ALA A 510 -27.17 -3.19 -25.67
N VAL A 511 -27.38 -2.47 -24.56
CA VAL A 511 -28.61 -1.70 -24.28
C VAL A 511 -28.62 -0.34 -24.98
N LEU A 512 -27.45 0.31 -25.14
CA LEU A 512 -27.31 1.65 -25.73
C LEU A 512 -27.51 1.69 -27.25
N LYS A 513 -27.28 0.60 -27.98
CA LYS A 513 -27.31 0.59 -29.46
C LYS A 513 -28.72 0.62 -30.07
N ASP A 514 -29.75 0.28 -29.30
CA ASP A 514 -31.12 0.06 -29.82
C ASP A 514 -32.15 1.12 -29.39
N ILE A 515 -31.76 2.13 -28.60
CA ILE A 515 -32.73 3.04 -27.98
C ILE A 515 -32.61 4.44 -28.56
N ALA A 516 -33.66 4.89 -29.25
CA ALA A 516 -33.89 6.29 -29.59
C ALA A 516 -34.28 7.07 -28.31
N PHE A 517 -33.33 7.24 -27.39
CA PHE A 517 -33.57 8.00 -26.16
C PHE A 517 -33.89 9.46 -26.50
N PRO A 518 -34.70 10.16 -25.68
CA PRO A 518 -34.97 11.59 -25.78
C PRO A 518 -33.77 12.42 -25.30
N ILE A 519 -32.56 12.04 -25.73
CA ILE A 519 -31.27 12.67 -25.48
C ILE A 519 -30.58 12.72 -26.85
N SER A 520 -30.13 13.90 -27.27
CA SER A 520 -29.26 14.17 -28.43
C SER A 520 -29.50 15.59 -28.93
N TRP A 521 -28.51 16.13 -29.63
CA TRP A 521 -28.55 17.43 -30.30
C TRP A 521 -29.32 17.41 -31.63
N SER A 522 -30.29 16.50 -31.80
CA SER A 522 -31.05 16.42 -33.05
C SER A 522 -31.98 17.64 -33.21
N PRO A 523 -32.17 18.16 -34.44
CA PRO A 523 -33.07 19.29 -34.68
C PRO A 523 -34.51 19.04 -34.19
N ASN A 524 -34.98 17.80 -34.24
CA ASN A 524 -36.30 17.43 -33.74
C ASN A 524 -36.44 17.56 -32.22
N ASN A 525 -35.39 17.19 -31.46
CA ASN A 525 -35.37 17.36 -30.01
C ASN A 525 -35.29 18.85 -29.64
N LEU A 526 -34.38 19.58 -30.29
CA LEU A 526 -34.19 21.02 -30.07
C LEU A 526 -35.46 21.82 -30.32
N ASN A 527 -36.21 21.49 -31.38
CA ASN A 527 -37.49 22.13 -31.69
C ASN A 527 -38.46 22.04 -30.50
N ARG A 528 -38.61 20.83 -29.94
CA ARG A 528 -39.49 20.57 -28.79
C ARG A 528 -38.97 21.18 -27.49
N GLN A 529 -37.66 21.22 -27.27
CA GLN A 529 -37.03 21.82 -26.09
C GLN A 529 -37.20 23.33 -26.04
N LEU A 530 -36.98 23.99 -27.18
CA LEU A 530 -37.07 25.44 -27.33
C LEU A 530 -38.52 25.93 -27.51
N GLY A 531 -39.48 25.01 -27.64
CA GLY A 531 -40.90 25.31 -27.81
C GLY A 531 -41.22 25.95 -29.17
N CYS A 532 -40.53 25.51 -30.21
CA CYS A 532 -40.75 25.99 -31.58
C CYS A 532 -41.99 25.30 -32.19
N GLN A 533 -42.62 25.95 -33.18
CA GLN A 533 -43.86 25.42 -33.79
C GLN A 533 -43.52 24.32 -34.78
N ALA A 534 -44.20 23.17 -34.72
CA ALA A 534 -44.03 22.11 -35.71
C ALA A 534 -44.41 22.66 -37.10
N VAL A 535 -43.41 22.85 -37.97
CA VAL A 535 -43.65 23.13 -39.38
C VAL A 535 -43.99 21.79 -40.02
N SER A 536 -45.14 21.69 -40.69
CA SER A 536 -45.54 20.51 -41.45
C SER A 536 -44.49 20.24 -42.52
N VAL A 537 -43.57 19.31 -42.26
CA VAL A 537 -42.60 18.87 -43.24
C VAL A 537 -43.36 18.03 -44.25
N VAL A 538 -43.42 18.49 -45.50
CA VAL A 538 -43.88 17.65 -46.61
C VAL A 538 -42.86 16.51 -46.76
N GLU A 539 -43.30 15.28 -46.51
CA GLU A 539 -42.52 14.06 -46.73
C GLU A 539 -42.08 13.97 -48.19
N GLN A 540 -40.77 13.94 -48.47
CA GLN A 540 -40.26 13.55 -49.78
C GLN A 540 -38.97 12.72 -49.73
N ASN A 541 -39.09 11.57 -50.41
CA ASN A 541 -38.15 10.63 -51.02
C ASN A 541 -36.96 10.04 -50.20
N PRO A 542 -36.83 8.70 -50.04
CA PRO A 542 -35.85 8.07 -49.13
C PRO A 542 -34.41 7.92 -49.66
N GLN A 543 -34.04 8.50 -50.80
CA GLN A 543 -32.72 8.34 -51.40
C GLN A 543 -31.97 9.69 -51.45
N GLN A 544 -31.34 10.08 -50.34
CA GLN A 544 -30.42 11.21 -50.36
C GLN A 544 -29.39 11.18 -49.21
N ASP A 545 -28.17 11.61 -49.51
CA ASP A 545 -27.00 11.56 -48.63
C ASP A 545 -27.22 12.18 -47.23
N ASP A 546 -26.72 11.51 -46.20
CA ASP A 546 -26.93 11.81 -44.75
C ASP A 546 -26.56 13.26 -44.37
N VAL A 547 -25.50 13.81 -44.97
CA VAL A 547 -25.05 15.20 -44.77
C VAL A 547 -26.10 16.21 -45.23
N SER A 548 -26.75 15.94 -46.37
CA SER A 548 -27.80 16.80 -46.93
C SER A 548 -29.08 16.75 -46.09
N GLN A 549 -29.33 15.64 -45.38
CA GLN A 549 -30.48 15.47 -44.50
C GLN A 549 -30.32 16.29 -43.21
N LEU A 550 -29.15 16.26 -42.57
CA LEU A 550 -28.87 17.04 -41.36
C LEU A 550 -28.97 18.56 -41.62
N GLN A 551 -28.42 19.01 -42.75
CA GLN A 551 -28.49 20.43 -43.14
C GLN A 551 -29.95 20.90 -43.36
N ARG A 552 -30.80 20.06 -43.98
CA ARG A 552 -32.23 20.35 -44.16
C ARG A 552 -32.99 20.38 -42.83
N GLN A 553 -32.72 19.42 -41.95
CA GLN A 553 -33.34 19.39 -40.62
C GLN A 553 -32.95 20.63 -39.80
N TRP A 554 -31.70 21.10 -39.89
CA TRP A 554 -31.25 22.33 -39.26
C TRP A 554 -31.97 23.57 -39.79
N VAL A 555 -32.08 23.71 -41.11
CA VAL A 555 -32.82 24.84 -41.73
C VAL A 555 -34.29 24.85 -41.29
N ASN A 556 -34.93 23.69 -41.20
CA ASN A 556 -36.31 23.57 -40.73
C ASN A 556 -36.46 23.97 -39.25
N LEU A 557 -35.52 23.58 -38.39
CA LEU A 557 -35.47 24.03 -37.00
C LEU A 557 -35.33 25.56 -36.91
N TYR A 558 -34.40 26.13 -37.67
CA TYR A 558 -34.16 27.58 -37.68
C TYR A 558 -35.43 28.36 -38.04
N LYS A 559 -36.10 27.98 -39.15
CA LYS A 559 -37.37 28.58 -39.58
C LYS A 559 -38.47 28.42 -38.53
N SER A 560 -38.60 27.21 -37.98
CA SER A 560 -39.60 26.86 -36.95
C SER A 560 -39.47 27.71 -35.69
N CYS A 561 -38.23 28.00 -35.27
CA CYS A 561 -37.98 28.75 -34.04
C CYS A 561 -38.19 30.26 -34.19
N LEU A 562 -37.80 30.83 -35.34
CA LEU A 562 -37.92 32.26 -35.62
C LEU A 562 -39.29 32.66 -36.22
N ASN A 563 -40.11 31.68 -36.63
CA ASN A 563 -41.39 31.89 -37.31
C ASN A 563 -41.23 32.75 -38.58
N GLU A 564 -40.13 32.55 -39.31
CA GLU A 564 -39.73 33.34 -40.48
C GLU A 564 -39.49 32.42 -41.68
N GLN A 565 -39.92 32.85 -42.87
CA GLN A 565 -39.82 32.04 -44.10
C GLN A 565 -38.45 32.18 -44.80
N ALA A 566 -37.68 33.23 -44.49
CA ALA A 566 -36.38 33.53 -45.08
C ALA A 566 -35.26 32.72 -44.40
N VAL A 567 -34.39 32.10 -45.20
CA VAL A 567 -33.15 31.48 -44.72
C VAL A 567 -32.05 32.53 -44.78
N THR A 568 -31.29 32.69 -43.70
CA THR A 568 -30.12 33.56 -43.68
C THR A 568 -28.88 32.79 -44.13
N ASP A 569 -27.99 33.43 -44.88
CA ASP A 569 -26.67 32.87 -45.23
C ASP A 569 -25.66 32.99 -44.08
N ALA A 570 -26.13 33.37 -42.89
CA ALA A 570 -25.26 33.56 -41.74
C ALA A 570 -24.65 32.22 -41.27
N PRO A 571 -23.42 32.22 -40.75
CA PRO A 571 -22.82 31.02 -40.17
C PRO A 571 -23.66 30.44 -39.02
N ILE A 572 -23.62 29.11 -38.85
CA ILE A 572 -24.38 28.38 -37.81
C ILE A 572 -24.26 29.00 -36.41
N PRO A 573 -23.08 29.43 -35.92
CA PRO A 573 -22.97 30.06 -34.60
C PRO A 573 -23.84 31.32 -34.44
N PHE A 574 -23.97 32.10 -35.50
CA PHE A 574 -24.83 33.29 -35.50
C PHE A 574 -26.32 32.91 -35.56
N GLN A 575 -26.68 31.90 -36.35
CA GLN A 575 -28.03 31.36 -36.37
C GLN A 575 -28.47 30.84 -34.99
N VAL A 576 -27.58 30.16 -34.27
CA VAL A 576 -27.84 29.70 -32.89
C VAL A 576 -28.08 30.90 -31.97
N ALA A 577 -27.25 31.95 -32.05
CA ALA A 577 -27.44 33.15 -31.24
C ALA A 577 -28.82 33.81 -31.49
N GLN A 578 -29.27 33.86 -32.75
CA GLN A 578 -30.60 34.37 -33.11
C GLN A 578 -31.74 33.52 -32.52
N ILE A 579 -31.61 32.19 -32.56
CA ILE A 579 -32.58 31.28 -31.92
C ILE A 579 -32.63 31.54 -30.40
N ILE A 580 -31.49 31.68 -29.74
CA ILE A 580 -31.42 31.94 -28.29
C ILE A 580 -32.07 33.28 -27.95
N LEU A 581 -31.79 34.32 -28.72
CA LEU A 581 -32.36 35.67 -28.52
C LEU A 581 -33.87 35.71 -28.75
N SER A 582 -34.39 34.95 -29.72
CA SER A 582 -35.83 34.89 -30.03
C SER A 582 -36.62 33.99 -29.08
N ARG A 583 -35.99 32.96 -28.49
CA ARG A 583 -36.60 32.00 -27.56
C ARG A 583 -35.90 31.96 -26.20
N PRO A 584 -35.79 33.09 -25.46
CA PRO A 584 -35.04 33.15 -24.22
C PRO A 584 -35.61 32.23 -23.14
N LEU A 585 -36.95 32.13 -23.01
CA LEU A 585 -37.60 31.24 -22.04
C LEU A 585 -37.34 29.76 -22.35
N GLY A 586 -37.36 29.36 -23.64
CA GLY A 586 -37.06 27.99 -24.06
C GLY A 586 -35.62 27.62 -23.74
N PHE A 587 -34.68 28.54 -24.00
CA PHE A 587 -33.28 28.35 -23.69
C PHE A 587 -33.00 28.30 -22.17
N LEU A 588 -33.63 29.16 -21.36
CA LEU A 588 -33.53 29.12 -19.90
C LEU A 588 -34.11 27.82 -19.32
N ARG A 589 -35.23 27.34 -19.87
CA ARG A 589 -35.80 26.03 -19.50
C ARG A 589 -34.83 24.89 -19.84
N MET A 590 -34.19 24.94 -21.00
CA MET A 590 -33.21 23.94 -21.41
C MET A 590 -31.98 23.93 -20.48
N ILE A 591 -31.42 25.11 -20.16
CA ILE A 591 -30.28 25.22 -19.22
C ILE A 591 -30.66 24.73 -17.82
N SER A 592 -31.82 25.13 -17.30
CA SER A 592 -32.29 24.63 -15.99
C SER A 592 -32.55 23.13 -16.01
N GLY A 593 -33.05 22.59 -17.13
CA GLY A 593 -33.18 21.16 -17.39
C GLY A 593 -31.84 20.42 -17.40
N TRP A 594 -30.79 21.01 -17.99
CA TRP A 594 -29.43 20.45 -17.92
C TRP A 594 -28.83 20.56 -16.53
N ALA A 595 -29.10 21.63 -15.79
CA ALA A 595 -28.64 21.78 -14.41
C ALA A 595 -29.25 20.69 -13.52
N LEU A 596 -30.56 20.44 -13.65
CA LEU A 596 -31.26 19.37 -12.94
C LEU A 596 -30.75 17.99 -13.36
N SER A 597 -30.56 17.75 -14.66
CA SER A 597 -29.98 16.50 -15.16
C SER A 597 -28.56 16.28 -14.66
N GLY A 598 -27.72 17.33 -14.62
CA GLY A 598 -26.35 17.22 -14.13
C GLY A 598 -26.29 16.85 -12.65
N ILE A 599 -27.17 17.44 -11.82
CA ILE A 599 -27.33 17.05 -10.41
C ILE A 599 -27.82 15.61 -10.29
N ALA A 600 -28.83 15.23 -11.08
CA ALA A 600 -29.37 13.87 -11.11
C ALA A 600 -28.29 12.84 -11.48
N ILE A 601 -27.49 13.12 -12.52
CA ILE A 601 -26.37 12.26 -12.95
C ILE A 601 -25.33 12.14 -11.82
N ALA A 602 -25.01 13.24 -11.15
CA ALA A 602 -24.03 13.30 -10.06
C ALA A 602 -24.46 12.55 -8.79
N MET A 603 -25.74 12.18 -8.63
CA MET A 603 -26.19 11.30 -7.54
C MET A 603 -25.63 9.88 -7.65
N GLY A 604 -25.21 9.47 -8.84
CA GLY A 604 -24.55 8.19 -9.10
C GLY A 604 -25.50 7.03 -9.34
N ALA A 605 -25.00 5.99 -10.01
CA ALA A 605 -25.77 4.82 -10.39
C ALA A 605 -26.39 4.03 -9.22
N PRO A 606 -25.72 3.86 -8.05
CA PRO A 606 -26.30 3.15 -6.91
C PRO A 606 -27.65 3.73 -6.44
N PHE A 607 -27.79 5.05 -6.44
CA PHE A 607 -29.03 5.74 -6.04
C PHE A 607 -30.19 5.41 -6.99
N TRP A 608 -29.96 5.55 -8.31
CA TRP A 608 -30.99 5.28 -9.31
C TRP A 608 -31.33 3.79 -9.43
N PHE A 609 -30.37 2.90 -9.18
CA PHE A 609 -30.58 1.45 -9.18
C PHE A 609 -31.52 1.01 -8.05
N ASP A 610 -31.28 1.48 -6.82
CA ASP A 610 -32.15 1.21 -5.67
C ASP A 610 -33.56 1.79 -5.88
N LEU A 611 -33.64 3.01 -6.42
CA LEU A 611 -34.92 3.64 -6.75
C LEU A 611 -35.68 2.85 -7.84
N LEU A 612 -34.98 2.33 -8.84
CA LEU A 612 -35.58 1.51 -9.90
C LEU A 612 -36.14 0.20 -9.35
N GLY A 613 -35.38 -0.49 -8.50
CA GLY A 613 -35.82 -1.73 -7.85
C GLY A 613 -37.11 -1.53 -7.05
N LYS A 614 -37.18 -0.44 -6.27
CA LYS A 614 -38.39 -0.07 -5.52
C LYS A 614 -39.60 0.14 -6.43
N LEU A 615 -39.45 0.89 -7.53
CA LEU A 615 -40.55 1.20 -8.45
C LEU A 615 -41.03 -0.02 -9.26
N VAL A 616 -40.10 -0.86 -9.74
CA VAL A 616 -40.45 -2.09 -10.48
C VAL A 616 -41.16 -3.10 -9.58
N ASN A 617 -40.74 -3.25 -8.33
CA ASN A 617 -41.42 -4.12 -7.36
C ASN A 617 -42.86 -3.67 -7.06
N VAL A 618 -43.09 -2.36 -6.97
CA VAL A 618 -44.44 -1.78 -6.81
C VAL A 618 -45.29 -2.07 -8.04
N ARG A 619 -44.74 -1.93 -9.24
CA ARG A 619 -45.43 -2.26 -10.52
C ARG A 619 -45.83 -3.73 -10.58
N ASN A 620 -44.93 -4.64 -10.22
CA ASN A 620 -45.15 -6.08 -10.26
C ASN A 620 -46.18 -6.54 -9.21
N SER A 621 -46.20 -5.92 -8.03
CA SER A 621 -47.17 -6.24 -6.97
C SER A 621 -48.63 -5.90 -7.34
N GLY A 622 -48.82 -4.96 -8.28
CA GLY A 622 -50.14 -4.56 -8.77
C GLY A 622 -50.79 -5.50 -9.80
N ASN A 623 -50.02 -6.42 -10.40
CA ASN A 623 -50.42 -7.29 -11.52
C ASN A 623 -50.58 -8.79 -11.11
N LYS A 624 -51.06 -9.10 -9.90
CA LYS A 624 -51.41 -10.51 -9.56
C LYS A 624 -52.65 -10.97 -10.36
N PRO A 625 -52.61 -12.11 -11.07
CA PRO A 625 -53.78 -12.66 -11.76
C PRO A 625 -54.84 -13.10 -10.74
N LYS A 626 -56.13 -12.93 -11.09
CA LYS A 626 -57.25 -13.48 -10.29
C LYS A 626 -57.11 -15.01 -10.24
N PRO A 627 -57.34 -15.66 -9.08
CA PRO A 627 -57.40 -17.12 -9.03
C PRO A 627 -58.55 -17.60 -9.93
N THR A 628 -58.24 -18.56 -10.80
CA THR A 628 -59.20 -19.28 -11.64
C THR A 628 -60.29 -19.87 -10.74
N PRO A 629 -61.59 -19.74 -11.07
CA PRO A 629 -62.63 -20.39 -10.30
C PRO A 629 -62.41 -21.91 -10.33
N GLU A 630 -62.26 -22.47 -9.14
CA GLU A 630 -62.10 -23.89 -8.86
C GLU A 630 -63.29 -24.64 -9.49
N GLN A 631 -63.02 -25.46 -10.51
CA GLN A 631 -64.02 -26.39 -11.02
C GLN A 631 -64.27 -27.45 -9.94
N SER A 632 -65.45 -27.40 -9.33
CA SER A 632 -65.94 -28.44 -8.42
C SER A 632 -65.94 -29.81 -9.12
N PRO A 633 -65.52 -30.89 -8.43
CA PRO A 633 -65.39 -32.21 -9.04
C PRO A 633 -66.78 -32.79 -9.39
N PRO A 634 -66.88 -33.66 -10.42
CA PRO A 634 -68.14 -34.28 -10.79
C PRO A 634 -68.59 -35.27 -9.71
N THR A 635 -69.89 -35.32 -9.50
CA THR A 635 -70.58 -36.23 -8.56
C THR A 635 -70.62 -37.65 -9.09
#